data_AF-A0A6A4VLH8-F1
#
_entry.id   AF-A0A6A4VLH8-F1
#
_cell.length_a   1.000
_cell.length_b   1.000
_cell.length_c   1.000
_cell.angle_alpha   90.00
_cell.angle_beta   90.00
_cell.angle_gamma   90.00
#
_symmetry.space_group_name_H-M   'P 1'
#
loop_
_entity.id
_entity.type
_entity.pdbx_description
1 polymer ?
#
loop_
_entity_poly.entity_id
_entity_poly.type
_entity_poly.pdbx_seq_one_letter_code
_entity_poly.pdbx_strand_id
1 'polypeptide(L)'
;MSNSIGERERDLVSANLSTGFDPDRSNRERRKLKRKIYSNGRKRTLYDERGYLVKSDQNVCDCLQPDCPGCHFPCPKCGSPMCGHECRVNRKWMYDQVEIEGTDKVLRNRFRD
;
A
#
# COMPACT_ATOMS: atom_id res chain seq x y z
N MET A 1 -50.65 -6.47 -53.66
CA MET A 1 -49.27 -6.00 -53.95
C MET A 1 -48.83 -5.22 -52.71
N SER A 2 -48.04 -5.86 -51.82
CA SER A 2 -46.64 -5.47 -51.48
C SER A 2 -46.57 -4.11 -50.78
N ASN A 3 -46.07 -3.90 -49.56
CA ASN A 3 -45.03 -4.50 -48.72
C ASN A 3 -45.48 -4.25 -47.25
N SER A 4 -44.90 -4.76 -46.15
CA SER A 4 -43.51 -4.62 -45.75
C SER A 4 -43.23 -5.44 -44.49
N ILE A 5 -42.29 -6.38 -44.62
CA ILE A 5 -41.71 -7.25 -43.58
C ILE A 5 -40.88 -6.45 -42.53
N GLY A 6 -40.86 -5.11 -42.59
CA GLY A 6 -39.86 -4.27 -41.93
C GLY A 6 -40.20 -3.68 -40.55
N GLU A 7 -41.26 -4.11 -39.88
CA GLU A 7 -41.68 -3.49 -38.60
C GLU A 7 -41.36 -4.33 -37.35
N ARG A 8 -41.02 -5.62 -37.52
CA ARG A 8 -40.77 -6.53 -36.39
C ARG A 8 -39.30 -6.65 -35.94
N GLU A 9 -38.34 -6.08 -36.66
CA GLU A 9 -36.91 -6.19 -36.30
C GLU A 9 -36.40 -5.05 -35.38
N ARG A 10 -37.16 -3.96 -35.22
CA ARG A 10 -36.71 -2.80 -34.41
C ARG A 10 -36.90 -2.98 -32.90
N ASP A 11 -37.74 -3.91 -32.47
CA ASP A 11 -38.03 -4.11 -31.05
C ASP A 11 -37.05 -5.06 -30.34
N LEU A 12 -36.33 -5.91 -31.09
CA LEU A 12 -35.32 -6.82 -30.55
C LEU A 12 -34.00 -6.11 -30.22
N VAL A 13 -33.64 -5.06 -30.98
CA VAL A 13 -32.41 -4.29 -30.74
C VAL A 13 -32.56 -3.33 -29.55
N SER A 14 -33.78 -2.83 -29.28
CA SER A 14 -34.06 -1.92 -28.16
C SER A 14 -34.19 -2.64 -26.81
N ALA A 15 -34.64 -3.91 -26.81
CA ALA A 15 -34.79 -4.73 -25.60
C ALA A 15 -33.46 -5.19 -24.98
N ASN A 16 -32.35 -5.08 -25.72
CA ASN A 16 -31.02 -5.52 -25.27
C ASN A 16 -30.20 -4.42 -24.57
N LEU A 17 -30.69 -3.18 -24.52
CA LEU A 17 -30.01 -2.09 -23.82
C LEU A 17 -30.35 -2.01 -22.32
N SER A 18 -31.46 -2.62 -21.90
CA SER A 18 -32.00 -2.49 -20.53
C SER A 18 -32.11 -3.81 -19.76
N THR A 19 -31.85 -4.95 -20.37
CA THR A 19 -31.94 -6.26 -19.70
C THR A 19 -30.55 -6.75 -19.30
N GLY A 20 -30.01 -6.18 -18.22
CA GLY A 20 -28.82 -6.73 -17.55
C GLY A 20 -27.70 -5.74 -17.25
N PHE A 21 -27.94 -4.43 -17.34
CA PHE A 21 -27.01 -3.45 -16.79
C PHE A 21 -27.11 -3.44 -15.26
N ASP A 22 -26.45 -4.41 -14.62
CA ASP A 22 -26.16 -4.40 -13.19
C ASP A 22 -24.92 -3.52 -12.98
N PRO A 23 -25.07 -2.29 -12.44
CA PRO A 23 -23.95 -1.38 -12.26
C PRO A 23 -22.84 -2.01 -11.42
N ASP A 24 -23.18 -2.86 -10.44
CA ASP A 24 -22.25 -3.53 -9.53
C ASP A 24 -21.45 -4.66 -10.20
N ARG A 25 -21.94 -5.20 -11.32
CA ARG A 25 -21.27 -6.26 -12.11
C ARG A 25 -20.61 -5.75 -13.38
N SER A 26 -20.67 -4.44 -13.64
CA SER A 26 -20.09 -3.85 -14.84
C SER A 26 -18.58 -4.15 -14.96
N ASN A 27 -18.07 -4.21 -16.19
CA ASN A 27 -16.61 -4.32 -16.43
C ASN A 27 -15.82 -3.19 -15.75
N ARG A 28 -16.46 -2.03 -15.56
CA ARG A 28 -15.89 -0.90 -14.80
C ARG A 28 -15.76 -1.23 -13.32
N GLU A 29 -16.80 -1.77 -12.69
CA GLU A 29 -16.76 -2.17 -11.27
C GLU A 29 -15.80 -3.35 -11.05
N ARG A 30 -15.73 -4.32 -11.98
CA ARG A 30 -14.71 -5.38 -11.96
C ARG A 30 -13.28 -4.83 -12.00
N ARG A 31 -13.01 -3.77 -12.78
CA ARG A 31 -11.70 -3.09 -12.81
C ARG A 31 -11.41 -2.31 -11.54
N LYS A 32 -12.42 -1.68 -10.92
CA LYS A 32 -12.26 -1.00 -9.62
C LYS A 32 -11.96 -2.02 -8.52
N LEU A 33 -12.68 -3.15 -8.48
CA LEU A 33 -12.46 -4.22 -7.51
C LEU A 33 -11.07 -4.85 -7.69
N LYS A 34 -10.68 -5.18 -8.93
CA LYS A 34 -9.30 -5.66 -9.22
C LYS A 34 -8.26 -4.65 -8.75
N ARG A 35 -8.41 -3.36 -9.07
CA ARG A 35 -7.48 -2.32 -8.56
C ARG A 35 -7.43 -2.30 -7.05
N LYS A 36 -8.56 -2.40 -6.34
CA LYS A 36 -8.61 -2.43 -4.87
C LYS A 36 -7.90 -3.66 -4.29
N ILE A 37 -8.08 -4.83 -4.90
CA ILE A 37 -7.41 -6.08 -4.50
C ILE A 37 -5.90 -5.97 -4.75
N TYR A 38 -5.46 -5.53 -5.93
CA TYR A 38 -4.04 -5.39 -6.26
C TYR A 38 -3.36 -4.21 -5.55
N SER A 39 -4.09 -3.11 -5.27
CA SER A 39 -3.57 -1.96 -4.52
C SER A 39 -3.44 -2.24 -3.02
N ASN A 40 -4.37 -3.02 -2.45
CA ASN A 40 -4.24 -3.51 -1.07
C ASN A 40 -3.22 -4.65 -0.98
N GLY A 41 -2.97 -5.36 -2.07
CA GLY A 41 -2.08 -6.52 -2.09
C GLY A 41 -0.64 -6.21 -1.73
N ARG A 42 -0.01 -5.13 -2.26
CA ARG A 42 1.43 -4.89 -2.05
C ARG A 42 1.88 -3.43 -2.26
N LYS A 43 1.43 -2.48 -1.43
CA LYS A 43 2.38 -1.42 -1.05
C LYS A 43 3.25 -2.03 0.04
N ARG A 44 4.25 -2.83 -0.37
CA ARG A 44 5.13 -3.63 0.50
C ARG A 44 5.70 -2.70 1.56
N THR A 45 5.11 -2.69 2.75
CA THR A 45 5.64 -1.90 3.86
C THR A 45 6.99 -2.48 4.21
N LEU A 46 7.91 -1.59 4.55
CA LEU A 46 9.26 -1.99 4.93
C LEU A 46 9.23 -2.55 6.35
N TYR A 47 8.36 -1.97 7.19
CA TYR A 47 8.06 -2.43 8.54
C TYR A 47 6.64 -3.03 8.63
N ASP A 48 6.46 -3.97 9.55
CA ASP A 48 5.19 -4.60 9.87
C ASP A 48 4.37 -3.76 10.89
N GLU A 49 3.28 -4.34 11.37
CA GLU A 49 2.39 -3.74 12.38
C GLU A 49 3.00 -3.60 13.77
N ARG A 50 4.08 -4.35 14.06
CA ARG A 50 4.85 -4.30 15.31
C ARG A 50 6.04 -3.33 15.20
N GLY A 51 6.36 -2.88 13.99
CA GLY A 51 7.52 -2.04 13.70
C GLY A 51 8.82 -2.81 13.44
N TYR A 52 8.73 -4.08 13.05
CA TYR A 52 9.84 -4.97 12.69
C TYR A 52 10.02 -4.96 11.17
N LEU A 53 11.26 -5.11 10.70
CA LEU A 53 11.56 -5.18 9.28
C LEU A 53 10.92 -6.43 8.66
N VAL A 54 10.07 -6.25 7.65
CA VAL A 54 9.32 -7.38 7.04
C VAL A 54 10.24 -8.41 6.39
N LYS A 55 11.40 -7.99 5.88
CA LYS A 55 12.32 -8.87 5.15
C LYS A 55 13.19 -9.74 6.08
N SER A 56 13.66 -9.17 7.18
CA SER A 56 14.62 -9.81 8.10
C SER A 56 14.03 -10.16 9.47
N ASP A 57 12.78 -9.75 9.74
CA ASP A 57 12.10 -9.86 11.04
C ASP A 57 12.90 -9.24 12.21
N GLN A 58 13.66 -8.17 11.92
CA GLN A 58 14.50 -7.50 12.91
C GLN A 58 13.86 -6.24 13.48
N ASN A 59 14.01 -6.09 14.80
CA ASN A 59 13.57 -4.91 15.55
C ASN A 59 14.65 -3.81 15.52
N VAL A 60 14.77 -3.08 14.42
CA VAL A 60 15.82 -2.06 14.24
C VAL A 60 15.38 -0.68 14.73
N CYS A 61 16.26 0.01 15.47
CA CYS A 61 16.07 1.40 15.88
C CYS A 61 16.40 2.35 14.72
N ASP A 62 15.69 3.47 14.60
CA ASP A 62 15.93 4.47 13.57
C ASP A 62 17.34 5.13 13.65
N CYS A 63 18.08 4.94 14.76
CA CYS A 63 19.49 5.35 14.87
C CYS A 63 20.50 4.42 14.16
N LEU A 64 20.04 3.31 13.56
CA LEU A 64 20.84 2.35 12.79
C LEU A 64 21.96 1.63 13.59
N GLN A 65 21.98 1.75 14.92
CA GLN A 65 22.90 0.99 15.77
C GLN A 65 22.39 -0.44 16.00
N PRO A 66 23.26 -1.45 15.84
CA PRO A 66 22.92 -2.81 16.23
C PRO A 66 22.74 -2.83 17.75
N ASP A 67 21.77 -3.58 18.25
CA ASP A 67 21.51 -3.77 19.68
C ASP A 67 21.11 -2.51 20.46
N CYS A 68 20.66 -1.46 19.75
CA CYS A 68 20.09 -0.29 20.42
C CYS A 68 18.82 -0.69 21.20
N PRO A 69 18.74 -0.46 22.52
CA PRO A 69 17.52 -0.71 23.29
C PRO A 69 16.40 0.31 22.99
N GLY A 70 16.74 1.39 22.27
CA GLY A 70 15.88 2.54 21.99
C GLY A 70 16.52 3.82 22.52
N CYS A 71 16.91 4.71 21.63
CA CYS A 71 17.58 5.97 21.96
C CYS A 71 16.70 7.20 21.74
N HIS A 72 15.46 7.01 21.28
CA HIS A 72 14.52 8.09 21.05
C HIS A 72 13.49 8.15 22.18
N PHE A 73 12.78 9.28 22.26
CA PHE A 73 11.63 9.39 23.15
C PHE A 73 10.54 8.38 22.76
N PRO A 74 9.77 7.86 23.73
CA PRO A 74 8.68 6.94 23.46
C PRO A 74 7.74 7.48 22.38
N CYS A 75 7.55 6.70 21.32
CA CYS A 75 6.72 7.10 20.19
C CYS A 75 5.26 7.31 20.65
N PRO A 76 4.60 8.43 20.34
CA PRO A 76 3.22 8.66 20.74
C PRO A 76 2.21 7.72 20.04
N LYS A 77 2.62 7.05 18.95
CA LYS A 77 1.74 6.12 18.20
C LYS A 77 1.84 4.67 18.64
N CYS A 78 3.05 4.19 19.00
CA CYS A 78 3.28 2.78 19.33
C CYS A 78 3.98 2.55 20.68
N GLY A 79 4.31 3.61 21.43
CA GLY A 79 5.02 3.55 22.71
C GLY A 79 6.49 3.15 22.63
N SER A 80 6.97 2.67 21.49
CA SER A 80 8.35 2.21 21.33
C SER A 80 9.36 3.38 21.35
N PRO A 81 10.50 3.26 22.05
CA PRO A 81 11.62 4.22 22.01
C PRO A 81 12.53 4.05 20.78
N MET A 82 12.14 3.21 19.82
CA MET A 82 12.94 2.86 18.64
C MET A 82 12.59 3.71 17.40
N CYS A 83 11.51 4.49 17.48
CA CYS A 83 11.08 5.36 16.38
C CYS A 83 11.81 6.69 16.46
N GLY A 84 12.28 7.21 15.34
CA GLY A 84 12.79 8.57 15.20
C GLY A 84 11.64 9.58 15.13
N HIS A 85 11.69 10.47 14.15
CA HIS A 85 10.70 11.55 14.03
C HIS A 85 9.28 11.04 13.71
N GLU A 86 9.17 10.01 12.87
CA GLU A 86 7.88 9.37 12.55
C GLU A 86 7.84 7.96 13.16
N CYS A 87 6.65 7.36 13.28
CA CYS A 87 6.51 5.98 13.74
C CYS A 87 6.94 4.98 12.65
N ARG A 88 7.67 3.95 13.03
CA ARG A 88 8.09 2.87 12.12
C ARG A 88 6.98 1.85 11.80
N VAL A 89 5.93 1.75 12.61
CA VAL A 89 4.81 0.81 12.38
C VAL A 89 4.19 1.03 10.99
N ASN A 90 4.14 -0.01 10.16
CA ASN A 90 3.64 0.00 8.78
C ASN A 90 4.30 1.04 7.85
N ARG A 91 5.49 1.53 8.23
CA ARG A 91 6.24 2.50 7.43
C ARG A 91 6.85 1.83 6.18
N LYS A 92 7.03 2.63 5.12
CA LYS A 92 7.52 2.19 3.79
C LYS A 92 8.95 2.62 3.46
N TRP A 93 9.59 3.32 4.38
CA TRP A 93 10.92 3.90 4.20
C TRP A 93 11.75 3.63 5.47
N MET A 94 13.07 3.77 5.35
CA MET A 94 14.03 3.75 6.46
C MET A 94 15.12 4.79 6.18
N TYR A 95 15.85 5.21 7.21
CA TYR A 95 16.98 6.12 7.02
C TYR A 95 18.10 5.45 6.23
N ASP A 96 18.68 6.13 5.24
CA ASP A 96 19.80 5.57 4.47
C ASP A 96 21.13 5.67 5.26
N GLN A 97 21.30 6.79 5.98
CA GLN A 97 22.43 7.01 6.87
C GLN A 97 22.06 8.01 7.98
N VAL A 98 22.85 8.01 9.05
CA VAL A 98 22.79 8.99 10.15
C VAL A 98 24.15 9.65 10.28
N GLU A 99 24.17 10.98 10.23
CA GLU A 99 25.36 11.80 10.43
C GLU A 99 25.30 12.42 11.84
N ILE A 100 26.41 12.33 12.58
CA ILE A 100 26.47 12.83 13.95
C ILE A 100 27.12 14.21 13.95
N GLU A 101 26.33 15.23 14.28
CA GLU A 101 26.80 16.62 14.36
C GLU A 101 28.04 16.75 15.26
N GLY A 102 29.01 17.55 14.81
CA GLY A 102 30.27 17.75 15.53
C GLY A 102 31.26 16.59 15.43
N THR A 103 31.00 15.58 14.59
CA THR A 103 31.94 14.48 14.30
C THR A 103 31.93 14.10 12.82
N ASP A 104 33.00 13.49 12.33
CA ASP A 104 33.06 12.94 10.96
C ASP A 104 32.42 11.53 10.84
N LYS A 105 31.62 11.12 11.84
CA LYS A 105 31.04 9.78 11.89
C LYS A 105 29.74 9.71 11.09
N VAL A 106 29.71 8.78 10.14
CA VAL A 106 28.51 8.45 9.34
C VAL A 106 28.12 6.99 9.55
N LEU A 107 26.93 6.78 10.09
CA LEU A 107 26.34 5.46 10.29
C LEU A 107 25.49 5.10 9.08
N ARG A 108 25.99 4.22 8.23
CA ARG A 108 25.25 3.73 7.06
C ARG A 108 24.30 2.60 7.45
N ASN A 109 23.13 2.58 6.83
CA ASN A 109 22.13 1.56 7.07
C ASN A 109 22.57 0.21 6.48
N ARG A 110 22.86 -0.74 7.37
CA ARG A 110 23.25 -2.12 7.01
C ARG A 110 22.07 -3.06 6.78
N PHE A 111 20.85 -2.60 7.04
CA PHE A 111 19.61 -3.38 6.90
C PHE A 111 18.85 -3.07 5.60
N ARG A 112 19.41 -2.16 4.79
CA ARG A 112 18.93 -1.82 3.46
C ARG A 112 19.60 -2.76 2.46
N ASP A 113 18.84 -3.76 2.01
CA ASP A 113 19.25 -4.68 0.93
C ASP A 113 19.04 -4.08 -0.46
#